data_AF-A0A381F5B8-F1
#
_entry.id   AF-A0A381F5B8-F1
#
_cell.length_a   1.000
_cell.length_b   1.000
_cell.length_c   1.000
_cell.angle_alpha   90.00
_cell.angle_beta   90.00
_cell.angle_gamma   90.00
#
_symmetry.space_group_name_H-M   'P 1'
#
loop_
_entity.id
_entity.type
_entity.pdbx_description
1 polymer ?
#
loop_
_entity_poly.entity_id
_entity_poly.type
_entity_poly.pdbx_seq_one_letter_code
_entity_poly.pdbx_strand_id
1 'polypeptide(L)' 'MKRKTLNILTISAIITTIGFLMDGDMKEPSMTMRFTEFFAMMTMLFLAISAIYLPVNSLTKRLQRIQN' A
#
# COMPACT_ATOMS: atom_id res chain seq x y z
N MET A 1 13.04 -7.16 7.39
CA MET A 1 12.00 -6.10 7.38
C MET A 1 11.93 -5.40 6.02
N LYS A 2 13.06 -4.91 5.48
CA LYS A 2 13.12 -4.24 4.16
C LYS A 2 12.37 -4.98 3.04
N ARG A 3 12.59 -6.29 2.87
CA ARG A 3 11.89 -7.09 1.84
C ARG A 3 10.37 -7.14 2.01
N LYS A 4 9.87 -7.23 3.24
CA LYS A 4 8.41 -7.31 3.48
C LYS A 4 7.72 -5.98 3.25
N THR A 5 8.33 -4.88 3.69
CA THR A 5 7.85 -3.52 3.41
C THR A 5 7.89 -3.21 1.91
N LEU A 6 8.97 -3.61 1.21
CA LEU A 6 9.04 -3.50 -0.25
C LEU A 6 7.94 -4.32 -0.94
N ASN A 7 7.68 -5.54 -0.49
CA ASN A 7 6.59 -6.34 -1.05
C ASN A 7 5.22 -5.67 -0.87
N ILE A 8 4.96 -5.08 0.30
CA ILE A 8 3.72 -4.33 0.55
C ILE A 8 3.63 -3.14 -0.40
N LEU A 9 4.72 -2.37 -0.56
CA LEU A 9 4.78 -1.24 -1.49
C LEU A 9 4.52 -1.68 -2.93
N THR A 10 5.15 -2.78 -3.38
CA THR A 10 4.95 -3.34 -4.72
C THR A 10 3.50 -3.77 -4.95
N ILE A 11 2.89 -4.45 -3.99
CA ILE A 11 1.48 -4.86 -4.08
C ILE A 11 0.57 -3.64 -4.13
N SER A 12 0.80 -2.64 -3.28
CA SER A 12 0.05 -1.38 -3.31
C SER A 12 0.17 -0.69 -4.66
N ALA A 13 1.38 -0.60 -5.23
CA ALA A 13 1.60 -0.01 -6.55
C ALA A 13 0.86 -0.77 -7.66
N ILE A 14 0.88 -2.10 -7.65
CA ILE A 14 0.17 -2.93 -8.63
C ILE A 14 -1.35 -2.69 -8.53
N ILE A 15 -1.91 -2.77 -7.32
CA ILE A 15 -3.36 -2.59 -7.11
C ILE A 15 -3.79 -1.18 -7.51
N THR A 16 -3.04 -0.15 -7.11
CA THR A 16 -3.35 1.23 -7.49
C THR A 16 -3.22 1.43 -9.01
N THR A 17 -2.26 0.81 -9.67
CA THR A 17 -2.14 0.86 -11.14
C THR A 17 -3.36 0.24 -11.81
N ILE A 18 -3.77 -0.95 -11.37
CA ILE A 18 -4.97 -1.61 -11.90
C ILE A 18 -6.21 -0.75 -11.65
N GLY A 19 -6.41 -0.28 -10.42
CA GLY A 19 -7.55 0.57 -10.06
C GLY A 19 -7.59 1.86 -10.85
N PHE A 20 -6.46 2.55 -10.99
CA PHE A 20 -6.34 3.79 -11.76
C PHE A 20 -6.57 3.58 -13.26
N LEU A 21 -6.22 2.41 -13.83
CA LEU A 21 -6.49 2.09 -15.24
C LEU A 21 -7.94 1.66 -15.47
N MET A 22 -8.56 1.00 -14.49
CA MET A 22 -9.98 0.61 -14.53
C MET A 22 -10.89 1.81 -14.27
N ASP A 23 -10.38 2.85 -13.62
CA ASP A 23 -11.10 4.09 -13.40
C ASP A 23 -11.31 4.81 -14.74
N GLY A 24 -12.51 4.61 -15.29
CA GLY A 24 -12.97 5.11 -16.58
C GLY A 24 -13.49 6.55 -16.54
N ASP A 25 -13.26 7.27 -15.44
CA ASP A 25 -13.68 8.66 -15.30
C ASP A 25 -12.84 9.61 -16.18
N MET A 26 -13.45 10.73 -16.57
CA MET A 26 -12.79 11.80 -17.30
C MET A 26 -11.76 12.47 -16.40
N LYS A 27 -10.51 11.98 -16.47
CA LYS A 27 -9.40 12.50 -15.68
C LYS A 27 -9.11 13.96 -16.02
N GLU A 28 -8.80 14.75 -15.00
CA GLU A 28 -8.43 16.16 -15.15
C GLU A 28 -7.38 16.40 -16.25
N PRO A 29 -7.41 17.54 -16.96
CA PRO A 29 -6.51 17.79 -18.08
C PRO A 29 -5.03 17.94 -17.66
N SER A 30 -4.76 18.26 -16.39
CA SER A 30 -3.39 18.47 -15.93
C SER A 30 -2.73 17.14 -15.57
N MET A 31 -1.58 16.86 -16.20
CA MET A 31 -0.80 15.65 -15.91
C MET A 31 -0.31 15.62 -14.46
N THR A 32 0.01 16.78 -13.89
CA THR A 32 0.47 16.89 -12.49
C THR A 32 -0.58 16.40 -11.51
N MET A 33 -1.84 16.81 -11.65
CA MET A 33 -2.93 16.37 -10.76
C MET A 33 -3.13 14.85 -10.85
N ARG A 34 -3.11 14.28 -12.06
CA ARG A 34 -3.20 12.82 -12.26
C ARG A 34 -2.09 12.06 -11.54
N PHE A 35 -0.85 12.56 -11.56
CA PHE A 35 0.25 11.95 -10.81
C PHE A 35 0.04 12.08 -9.30
N THR A 36 -0.36 13.26 -8.84
CA THR A 36 -0.63 13.51 -7.41
C THR A 36 -1.73 12.58 -6.89
N GLU A 37 -2.84 12.43 -7.62
CA GLU A 37 -3.93 11.50 -7.29
C GLU A 37 -3.44 10.05 -7.23
N PHE A 38 -2.71 9.61 -8.25
CA PHE A 38 -2.14 8.26 -8.30
C PHE A 38 -1.26 7.97 -7.07
N PHE A 39 -0.33 8.87 -6.75
CA PHE A 39 0.55 8.69 -5.60
C PHE A 39 -0.19 8.82 -4.27
N ALA A 40 -1.23 9.66 -4.18
CA ALA A 40 -2.07 9.77 -3.00
C ALA A 40 -2.82 8.45 -2.76
N MET A 41 -3.46 7.89 -3.78
CA MET A 41 -4.14 6.58 -3.68
C MET A 41 -3.17 5.45 -3.33
N MET A 42 -2.01 5.40 -3.98
CA MET A 42 -0.97 4.40 -3.68
C MET A 42 -0.52 4.50 -2.22
N THR A 43 -0.26 5.72 -1.75
CA THR A 43 0.19 5.98 -0.38
C THR A 43 -0.89 5.60 0.63
N MET A 44 -2.15 5.96 0.39
CA MET A 44 -3.26 5.57 1.27
C MET A 44 -3.38 4.05 1.35
N LEU A 45 -3.32 3.34 0.22
CA LEU A 45 -3.41 1.89 0.19
C LEU A 45 -2.22 1.22 0.90
N PHE A 46 -1.01 1.73 0.67
CA PHE A 46 0.20 1.27 1.34
C PHE A 46 0.12 1.46 2.86
N LEU A 47 -0.36 2.61 3.31
CA LEU A 47 -0.55 2.90 4.73
C LEU A 47 -1.62 2.01 5.35
N ALA A 48 -2.75 1.79 4.66
CA ALA A 48 -3.81 0.90 5.14
C ALA A 48 -3.30 -0.53 5.38
N ILE A 49 -2.60 -1.10 4.39
CA ILE A 49 -2.01 -2.45 4.52
C ILE A 49 -0.93 -2.47 5.61
N SER A 50 -0.09 -1.43 5.68
CA SER A 50 0.97 -1.34 6.69
C SER A 50 0.42 -1.22 8.11
N ALA A 51 -0.67 -0.46 8.30
CA ALA A 51 -1.34 -0.28 9.58
C ALA A 51 -1.88 -1.60 10.15
N ILE A 52 -2.27 -2.54 9.29
CA ILE A 52 -2.68 -3.89 9.71
C ILE A 52 -1.45 -4.79 9.88
N TYR A 53 -0.51 -4.75 8.94
CA TYR A 53 0.62 -5.65 8.90
C TYR A 53 1.57 -5.48 10.09
N LEU A 54 1.89 -4.24 10.48
CA LEU A 54 2.83 -3.95 11.56
C LEU A 54 2.38 -4.49 12.93
N PRO A 55 1.15 -4.22 13.42
CA PRO A 55 0.70 -4.75 14.71
C PRO A 55 0.57 -6.27 14.68
N VAL A 56 0.02 -6.87 13.63
CA VAL A 56 -0.07 -8.33 13.50
C VAL A 56 1.31 -8.96 13.60
N ASN A 57 2.27 -8.49 12.81
CA ASN A 57 3.64 -9.01 12.85
C ASN A 57 4.34 -8.76 14.19
N SER A 58 4.00 -7.69 14.92
CA SER A 58 4.51 -7.43 16.27
C SER A 58 3.95 -8.43 17.29
N LEU A 59 2.63 -8.69 17.24
CA LEU A 59 1.95 -9.65 18.11
C LEU A 59 2.43 -11.07 17.87
N THR A 60 2.54 -11.52 16.61
CA THR A 60 3.04 -12.86 16.28
C THR A 60 4.45 -13.08 16.82
N LYS A 61 5.33 -12.08 16.71
CA LYS A 61 6.69 -12.16 17.26
C LYS A 61 6.73 -12.21 18.79
N ARG A 62 5.77 -11.57 19.46
CA ARG A 62 5.65 -11.64 20.93
C ARG A 62 5.20 -13.04 21.35
N LEU A 63 4.19 -13.60 20.68
CA LEU A 63 3.70 -14.94 20.96
C LEU A 63 4.78 -16.02 20.74
N GLN A 64 5.52 -15.95 19.63
CA GLN A 64 6.64 -16.86 19.36
C GLN A 64 7.75 -16.79 20.40
N ARG A 65 7.97 -15.63 21.04
CA ARG A 65 8.95 -15.47 22.12
C ARG A 65 8.48 -16.01 23.47
N ILE A 66 7.18 -16.16 23.68
CA ILE A 66 6.60 -16.71 24.92
C ILE A 66 6.52 -18.25 24.84
N GLN A 67 6.43 -18.80 23.63
CA GLN A 67 6.36 -20.25 23.37
C GLN A 67 7.74 -20.93 23.28
N ASN A 68 8.83 -20.18 23.19
CA ASN A 68 10.22 -20.65 23.22
C ASN A 68 10.83 -20.42 24.61
#